data_AF-R6HE46-F1
#
_entry.id   AF-R6HE46-F1
#
_cell.length_a   1.000
_cell.length_b   1.000
_cell.length_c   1.000
_cell.angle_alpha   90.00
_cell.angle_beta   90.00
_cell.angle_gamma   90.00
#
_symmetry.space_group_name_H-M   'P 1'
#
loop_
_entity.id
_entity.type
_entity.pdbx_description
1 polymer ?
#
loop_
_entity_poly.entity_id
_entity_poly.type
_entity_poly.pdbx_seq_one_letter_code
_entity_poly.pdbx_strand_id
1 'polypeptide(L)'
;MNNELNPKFLKQICGNAETEFFLYNPRSKSGIQTWEIKVRNTDNTRKIIVVRDYGYKIDHEEIQIHPFKTRAERNAEILRLYKEEGISQIFLGNLFNISQPSISLIVNGKGVPDKK
;
A
#
# COMPACT_ATOMS: atom_id res chain seq x y z
N MET A 1 -4.10 -18.22 14.26
CA MET A 1 -5.18 -17.85 13.31
C MET A 1 -4.52 -17.66 11.96
N ASN A 2 -5.01 -18.32 10.92
CA ASN A 2 -4.48 -18.15 9.57
C ASN A 2 -4.90 -16.77 9.08
N ASN A 3 -3.93 -15.85 9.03
CA ASN A 3 -4.12 -14.46 8.61
C ASN A 3 -4.12 -14.28 7.08
N GLU A 4 -4.30 -15.40 6.37
CA GLU A 4 -4.21 -15.47 4.92
C GLU A 4 -5.58 -15.19 4.31
N LEU A 5 -5.60 -14.33 3.28
CA LEU A 5 -6.78 -14.12 2.48
C LEU A 5 -7.18 -15.43 1.81
N ASN A 6 -8.49 -15.69 1.67
CA ASN A 6 -8.96 -16.87 0.94
C ASN A 6 -8.33 -16.90 -0.47
N PRO A 7 -7.63 -17.97 -0.87
CA PRO A 7 -6.94 -18.04 -2.16
C PRO A 7 -7.86 -17.86 -3.37
N LYS A 8 -9.13 -18.29 -3.27
CA LYS A 8 -10.12 -18.08 -4.34
C LYS A 8 -10.46 -16.60 -4.49
N PHE A 9 -10.64 -15.90 -3.37
CA PHE A 9 -10.91 -14.46 -3.36
C PHE A 9 -9.69 -13.67 -3.83
N LEU A 10 -8.49 -14.05 -3.39
CA LEU A 10 -7.24 -13.46 -3.88
C LEU A 10 -7.08 -13.61 -5.40
N LYS A 11 -7.36 -14.80 -5.94
CA LYS A 11 -7.34 -15.03 -7.39
C LYS A 11 -8.41 -14.21 -8.13
N GLN A 12 -9.58 -14.01 -7.52
CA GLN A 12 -10.65 -13.20 -8.10
C GLN A 12 -10.25 -11.72 -8.21
N ILE A 13 -9.63 -11.14 -7.16
CA ILE A 13 -9.25 -9.71 -7.15
C ILE A 13 -7.96 -9.44 -7.93
N CYS A 14 -7.00 -10.36 -7.92
CA CYS A 14 -5.73 -10.20 -8.66
C CYS A 14 -5.85 -10.62 -10.15
N GLY A 15 -6.82 -11.47 -10.50
CA GLY A 15 -6.96 -11.98 -11.86
C GLY A 15 -5.71 -12.72 -12.34
N ASN A 16 -5.15 -12.27 -13.47
CA ASN A 16 -3.90 -12.80 -14.04
C ASN A 16 -2.64 -12.08 -13.52
N ALA A 17 -2.78 -11.11 -12.64
CA ALA A 17 -1.66 -10.34 -12.12
C ALA A 17 -0.91 -11.09 -11.01
N GLU A 18 0.38 -10.82 -10.87
CA GLU A 18 1.24 -11.48 -9.91
C GLU A 18 1.26 -10.72 -8.58
N THR A 19 1.13 -11.43 -7.47
CA THR A 19 1.27 -10.85 -6.13
C THR A 19 2.73 -10.82 -5.73
N GLU A 20 3.33 -9.63 -5.63
CA GLU A 20 4.75 -9.45 -5.27
C GLU A 20 4.95 -9.36 -3.75
N PHE A 21 3.99 -8.81 -3.01
CA PHE A 21 4.08 -8.62 -1.56
C PHE A 21 2.69 -8.56 -0.94
N PHE A 22 2.57 -9.07 0.29
CA PHE A 22 1.31 -9.17 1.02
C PHE A 22 1.56 -8.81 2.48
N LEU A 23 0.81 -7.84 2.99
CA LEU A 23 0.86 -7.42 4.38
C LEU A 23 -0.53 -7.51 5.00
N TYR A 24 -0.64 -8.26 6.09
CA TYR A 24 -1.83 -8.25 6.93
C TYR A 24 -1.65 -7.28 8.10
N ASN A 25 -2.61 -6.37 8.25
CA ASN A 25 -2.68 -5.41 9.33
C ASN A 25 -3.97 -5.59 10.15
N PRO A 26 -3.93 -6.33 11.28
CA PRO A 26 -5.10 -6.56 12.14
C PRO A 26 -5.52 -5.30 12.90
N ARG A 27 -4.67 -4.28 12.98
CA ARG A 27 -4.91 -3.00 13.68
C ARG A 27 -4.58 -1.85 12.74
N SER A 28 -5.28 -1.80 11.61
CA SER A 28 -5.13 -0.68 10.67
C SER A 28 -5.50 0.66 11.34
N LYS A 29 -5.22 1.77 10.66
CA LYS A 29 -5.51 3.12 11.16
C LYS A 29 -6.98 3.31 11.52
N SER A 30 -7.90 2.59 10.88
CA SER A 30 -9.34 2.62 11.15
C SER A 30 -9.80 1.58 12.18
N GLY A 31 -8.89 0.74 12.71
CA GLY A 31 -9.24 -0.38 13.58
C GLY A 31 -9.80 -1.60 12.85
N ILE A 32 -9.89 -1.55 11.51
CA ILE A 32 -10.44 -2.60 10.66
C ILE A 32 -9.33 -3.56 10.22
N GLN A 33 -9.60 -4.86 10.18
CA GLN A 33 -8.65 -5.85 9.66
C GLN A 33 -8.43 -5.59 8.16
N THR A 34 -7.19 -5.29 7.79
CA THR A 34 -6.85 -4.83 6.44
C THR A 34 -5.70 -5.65 5.86
N TRP A 35 -5.80 -6.01 4.59
CA TRP A 35 -4.69 -6.57 3.82
C TRP A 35 -4.27 -5.57 2.76
N GLU A 36 -2.97 -5.31 2.67
CA GLU A 36 -2.34 -4.47 1.67
C GLU A 36 -1.53 -5.38 0.75
N ILE A 37 -1.83 -5.34 -0.54
CA ILE A 37 -1.32 -6.29 -1.52
C ILE A 37 -0.65 -5.52 -2.65
N LYS A 38 0.61 -5.83 -2.90
CA LYS A 38 1.39 -5.29 -4.02
C LYS A 38 1.23 -6.23 -5.19
N VAL A 39 0.66 -5.72 -6.28
CA VAL A 39 0.34 -6.52 -7.46
C VAL A 39 1.05 -5.96 -8.68
N ARG A 40 1.70 -6.85 -9.43
CA ARG A 40 2.31 -6.55 -10.74
C ARG A 40 1.40 -7.05 -11.84
N ASN A 41 0.91 -6.13 -12.66
CA ASN A 41 0.11 -6.41 -13.83
C ASN A 41 0.98 -7.01 -14.96
N THR A 42 0.33 -7.58 -15.97
CA THR A 42 1.00 -8.18 -17.14
C THR A 42 1.77 -7.18 -18.00
N ASP A 43 1.42 -5.89 -17.92
CA ASP A 43 2.12 -4.78 -18.59
C ASP A 43 3.30 -4.23 -17.76
N ASN A 44 3.69 -4.91 -16.67
CA ASN A 44 4.69 -4.50 -15.69
C ASN A 44 4.36 -3.25 -14.87
N THR A 45 3.14 -2.71 -14.97
CA THR A 45 2.68 -1.69 -14.03
C THR A 45 2.41 -2.33 -12.66
N ARG A 46 2.50 -1.52 -11.61
CA ARG A 46 2.16 -1.95 -10.25
C ARG A 46 0.92 -1.23 -9.76
N LYS A 47 0.04 -1.97 -9.12
CA LYS A 47 -1.10 -1.43 -8.37
C LYS A 47 -1.10 -1.96 -6.95
N ILE A 48 -1.83 -1.27 -6.09
CA ILE A 48 -2.06 -1.68 -4.71
C ILE A 48 -3.50 -2.17 -4.63
N ILE A 49 -3.71 -3.34 -4.04
CA ILE A 49 -5.06 -3.80 -3.67
C ILE A 49 -5.16 -3.76 -2.16
N VAL A 50 -6.18 -3.07 -1.65
CA VAL A 50 -6.50 -3.03 -0.23
C VAL A 50 -7.77 -3.82 0.00
N VAL A 51 -7.70 -4.83 0.86
CA VAL A 51 -8.87 -5.61 1.26
C VAL A 51 -9.20 -5.27 2.70
N ARG A 52 -10.47 -5.00 2.99
CA ARG A 52 -10.94 -4.66 4.34
C ARG A 52 -12.05 -5.63 4.75
N ASP A 53 -11.91 -6.20 5.94
CA ASP A 53 -12.96 -7.00 6.56
C ASP A 53 -13.68 -6.18 7.63
N TYR A 54 -14.89 -5.75 7.30
CA TYR A 54 -15.76 -4.96 8.18
C TYR A 54 -16.59 -5.83 9.14
N GLY A 55 -16.39 -7.15 9.17
CA GLY A 55 -17.13 -8.13 9.97
C GLY A 55 -18.48 -8.53 9.36
N TYR A 56 -19.16 -7.63 8.64
CA TYR A 56 -20.39 -7.94 7.89
C TYR A 56 -20.16 -8.10 6.38
N LYS A 57 -19.02 -7.61 5.88
CA LYS A 57 -18.62 -7.62 4.48
C LYS A 57 -17.10 -7.61 4.38
N ILE A 58 -16.56 -8.41 3.45
CA ILE A 58 -15.20 -8.27 2.95
C ILE A 58 -15.29 -7.48 1.64
N ASP A 59 -14.57 -6.36 1.57
CA ASP A 59 -14.52 -5.50 0.40
C ASP A 59 -13.08 -5.24 -0.05
N HIS A 60 -12.91 -4.80 -1.29
CA HIS A 60 -11.60 -4.47 -1.82
C HIS A 60 -11.61 -3.20 -2.67
N GLU A 61 -10.48 -2.51 -2.66
CA GLU A 61 -10.24 -1.31 -3.44
C GLU A 61 -8.92 -1.43 -4.18
N GLU A 62 -8.89 -0.98 -5.43
CA GLU A 62 -7.68 -0.87 -6.23
C GLU A 62 -7.18 0.57 -6.21
N ILE A 63 -5.95 0.77 -5.76
CA ILE A 63 -5.29 2.07 -5.72
C ILE A 63 -4.20 2.09 -6.78
N GLN A 64 -4.33 3.03 -7.70
CA GLN A 64 -3.33 3.29 -8.73
C GLN A 64 -2.21 4.15 -8.15
N ILE A 65 -0.98 3.87 -8.59
CA ILE A 65 0.21 4.63 -8.21
C ILE A 65 0.45 5.68 -9.28
N HIS A 66 0.54 6.95 -8.88
CA HIS A 66 0.85 8.00 -9.83
C HIS A 66 2.33 7.96 -10.26
N PRO A 67 2.63 8.17 -11.55
CA PRO A 67 4.00 8.22 -12.04
C PRO A 67 4.73 9.43 -11.47
N PHE A 68 6.01 9.26 -11.17
CA PHE A 68 6.90 10.31 -10.70
C PHE A 68 8.26 10.20 -11.40
N LYS A 69 8.93 11.34 -11.56
CA LYS A 69 10.26 11.47 -12.16
C LYS A 69 11.29 11.99 -11.15
N THR A 70 10.85 12.75 -10.15
CA THR A 70 11.73 13.34 -9.14
C THR A 70 11.54 12.71 -7.76
N ARG A 71 12.53 12.88 -6.88
CA ARG A 71 12.42 12.47 -5.46
C ARG A 71 11.30 13.23 -4.73
N ALA A 72 11.05 14.49 -5.11
CA ALA A 72 10.00 15.31 -4.53
C ALA A 72 8.61 14.75 -4.89
N GLU A 73 8.39 14.45 -6.16
CA GLU A 73 7.15 13.82 -6.64
C GLU A 73 6.93 12.44 -5.99
N ARG A 74 7.97 11.61 -5.91
CA ARG A 74 7.90 10.32 -5.19
C ARG A 74 7.47 10.51 -3.74
N ASN A 75 8.06 11.48 -3.04
CA ASN A 75 7.73 11.74 -1.64
C ASN A 75 6.28 12.28 -1.49
N ALA A 76 5.81 13.08 -2.45
CA ALA A 76 4.42 13.53 -2.49
C ALA A 76 3.46 12.36 -2.70
N GLU A 77 3.77 11.42 -3.59
CA GLU A 77 2.96 10.21 -3.79
C GLU A 77 2.96 9.29 -2.56
N ILE A 78 4.11 9.12 -1.88
CA ILE A 78 4.19 8.42 -0.59
C ILE A 78 3.27 9.07 0.44
N LEU A 79 3.26 10.41 0.50
CA LEU A 79 2.43 11.17 1.43
C LEU A 79 0.94 11.01 1.12
N ARG A 80 0.56 11.06 -0.17
CA ARG A 80 -0.81 10.83 -0.65
C ARG A 80 -1.31 9.44 -0.26
N LEU A 81 -0.54 8.40 -0.61
CA LEU A 81 -0.87 7.01 -0.28
C LEU A 81 -0.99 6.79 1.24
N TYR A 82 -0.18 7.47 2.06
CA TYR A 82 -0.28 7.36 3.51
C TYR A 82 -1.47 8.12 4.12
N LYS A 83 -1.69 9.37 3.70
CA LYS A 83 -2.68 10.26 4.33
C LYS A 83 -4.08 10.06 3.79
N GLU A 84 -4.21 9.98 2.47
CA GLU A 84 -5.49 9.92 1.77
C GLU A 84 -5.99 8.47 1.66
N GLU A 85 -5.11 7.56 1.22
CA GLU A 85 -5.49 6.15 1.01
C GLU A 85 -5.30 5.27 2.26
N GLY A 86 -4.58 5.78 3.27
CA GLY A 86 -4.39 5.11 4.55
C GLY A 86 -3.43 3.92 4.52
N ILE A 87 -2.56 3.82 3.52
CA ILE A 87 -1.60 2.71 3.38
C ILE A 87 -0.53 2.75 4.48
N SER A 88 -0.19 1.59 5.03
CA SER A 88 0.79 1.49 6.11
C SER A 88 2.21 1.87 5.67
N GLN A 89 2.98 2.44 6.60
CA GLN A 89 4.37 2.83 6.33
C GLN A 89 5.27 1.63 6.01
N ILE A 90 4.95 0.45 6.56
CA ILE A 90 5.69 -0.81 6.31
C ILE A 90 5.50 -1.23 4.86
N PHE A 91 4.26 -1.23 4.38
CA PHE A 91 3.96 -1.56 2.99
C PHE A 91 4.56 -0.53 2.02
N LEU A 92 4.48 0.76 2.32
CA LEU A 92 5.12 1.79 1.51
C LEU A 92 6.64 1.62 1.44
N GLY A 93 7.28 1.17 2.53
CA GLY A 93 8.71 0.84 2.52
C GLY A 93 9.04 -0.26 1.52
N ASN A 94 8.25 -1.35 1.51
CA ASN A 94 8.40 -2.43 0.53
C ASN A 94 8.11 -1.96 -0.91
N LEU A 95 7.04 -1.19 -1.10
CA LEU A 95 6.58 -0.72 -2.41
C LEU A 95 7.63 0.14 -3.12
N PHE A 96 8.20 1.11 -2.40
CA PHE A 96 9.19 2.05 -2.93
C PHE A 96 10.64 1.60 -2.72
N ASN A 97 10.84 0.40 -2.17
CA ASN A 97 12.15 -0.17 -1.84
C ASN A 97 13.01 0.79 -1.00
N ILE A 98 12.42 1.36 0.05
CA ILE A 98 13.08 2.25 1.01
C ILE A 98 12.74 1.82 2.43
N SER A 99 13.62 2.16 3.38
CA SER A 99 13.41 1.75 4.77
C SER A 99 12.15 2.39 5.36
N GLN A 100 11.46 1.67 6.25
CA GLN A 100 10.31 2.22 6.99
C GLN A 100 10.68 3.49 7.79
N PRO A 101 11.86 3.62 8.42
CA PRO A 101 12.30 4.88 9.02
C PRO A 101 12.35 6.04 8.01
N SER A 102 12.80 5.79 6.77
CA SER A 102 12.78 6.81 5.70
C SER A 102 11.36 7.23 5.34
N ILE A 103 10.41 6.28 5.27
CA ILE A 103 8.99 6.58 5.07
C ILE A 103 8.47 7.45 6.22
N SER A 104 8.79 7.09 7.47
CA SER A 104 8.39 7.85 8.66
C SER A 104 8.86 9.31 8.60
N LEU A 105 10.10 9.55 8.15
CA LEU A 105 10.62 10.92 7.97
C LEU A 105 9.85 11.70 6.90
N ILE A 106 9.49 11.04 5.79
CA ILE A 106 8.71 11.66 4.69
C ILE A 106 7.31 12.05 5.18
N VAL A 107 6.58 11.13 5.81
CA VAL A 107 5.18 11.37 6.22
C VAL A 107 5.06 12.38 7.37
N ASN A 108 6.09 12.49 8.22
CA ASN A 108 6.17 13.46 9.31
C ASN A 108 6.73 14.82 8.87
N GLY A 109 7.04 15.01 7.58
CA GLY A 109 7.62 16.27 7.08
C GLY A 109 9.04 16.56 7.58
N LYS A 110 9.71 15.59 8.20
CA LYS A 110 11.09 15.73 8.70
C LYS A 110 12.16 15.33 7.68
N GLY A 111 11.74 14.78 6.53
CA GLY A 111 12.62 14.29 5.46
C GLY A 111 12.95 15.29 4.35
N VAL A 112 12.51 16.54 4.44
CA VAL A 112 12.83 17.59 3.47
C VAL A 112 13.39 18.79 4.22
N PRO A 113 14.69 19.14 4.08
CA PRO A 113 15.11 20.49 4.38
C PRO A 113 14.47 21.39 3.32
N ASP A 114 13.52 22.23 3.74
CA ASP A 114 13.17 23.43 2.99
C ASP A 114 14.46 24.23 2.80
N LYS A 115 15.03 24.17 1.59
CA LYS A 115 15.92 25.23 1.16
C LYS A 115 15.03 26.42 0.80
N LYS A 116 14.87 27.31 1.77
CA LYS A 116 14.59 28.73 1.51
C LYS A 116 15.70 29.31 0.63
#